data_AF-A0A0P7JG98-F1
#
_entry.id   AF-A0A0P7JG98-F1
#
_cell.length_a   1.000
_cell.length_b   1.000
_cell.length_c   1.000
_cell.angle_alpha   90.00
_cell.angle_beta   90.00
_cell.angle_gamma   90.00
#
_symmetry.space_group_name_H-M   'P 1'
#
loop_
_entity.id
_entity.type
_entity.pdbx_description
1 polymer ?
#
loop_
_entity_poly.entity_id
_entity_poly.type
_entity_poly.pdbx_seq_one_letter_code
_entity_poly.pdbx_strand_id
1 'polypeptide(L)'
;MLFHWLAVCLIPLSTIVYFTFYPAQTPAKYLTYGIILACECVFLFKYVLFKFLAAHLKEQPQIKRQFAWLFLPLVILTGYICHYFGLF
;
A
#
# COMPACT_ATOMS: atom_id res chain seq x y z
N MET A 1 5.98 11.98 -12.58
CA MET A 1 5.21 10.72 -12.38
C MET A 1 5.80 9.86 -11.25
N LEU A 2 7.11 9.58 -11.25
CA LEU A 2 7.77 8.75 -10.24
C LEU A 2 7.75 9.35 -8.82
N PHE A 3 7.99 10.66 -8.70
CA PHE A 3 8.06 11.36 -7.40
C PHE A 3 6.74 11.32 -6.61
N HIS A 4 5.61 11.47 -7.31
CA HIS A 4 4.27 11.38 -6.70
C HIS A 4 3.95 9.94 -6.26
N TRP A 5 4.38 8.94 -7.02
CA TRP A 5 4.19 7.53 -6.64
C TRP A 5 5.03 7.16 -5.41
N LEU A 6 6.28 7.63 -5.35
CA LEU A 6 7.15 7.49 -4.17
C LEU A 6 6.52 8.13 -2.93
N ALA A 7 6.01 9.36 -3.05
CA ALA A 7 5.32 10.04 -1.96
C ALA A 7 4.10 9.27 -1.45
N VAL A 8 3.31 8.68 -2.36
CA VAL A 8 2.15 7.86 -2.01
C VAL A 8 2.56 6.55 -1.31
N CYS A 9 3.70 5.95 -1.69
CA CYS A 9 4.23 4.77 -1.01
C CYS A 9 4.88 5.07 0.35
N LEU A 10 5.36 6.30 0.57
CA LEU A 10 5.94 6.71 1.85
C LEU A 10 4.91 6.76 2.98
N ILE A 11 3.63 6.99 2.67
CA ILE A 11 2.54 7.02 3.65
C ILE A 11 2.47 5.69 4.43
N PRO A 12 2.15 4.54 3.81
CA PRO A 12 2.07 3.28 4.54
C PRO A 12 3.42 2.86 5.14
N LEU A 13 4.53 3.24 4.52
CA LEU A 13 5.86 2.94 5.05
C LEU A 13 6.12 3.68 6.37
N SER A 14 5.73 4.97 6.44
CA SER A 14 5.83 5.75 7.68
C SER A 14 4.93 5.19 8.78
N THR A 15 3.75 4.70 8.43
CA THR A 15 2.79 4.10 9.36
C THR A 15 3.30 2.78 9.94
N ILE A 16 3.89 1.92 9.10
CA ILE A 16 4.55 0.68 9.54
C ILE A 16 5.71 0.99 10.49
N VAL A 17 6.55 1.96 10.14
CA VAL A 17 7.68 2.38 10.99
C VAL A 17 7.16 2.88 12.34
N TYR A 18 6.13 3.72 12.33
CA TYR A 18 5.51 4.23 13.55
C TYR A 18 4.94 3.10 14.42
N PHE A 19 4.20 2.13 13.85
CA PHE A 19 3.66 0.99 14.60
C PHE A 19 4.75 0.05 15.13
N THR A 20 5.91 -0.01 14.47
CA THR A 20 7.07 -0.77 14.94
C THR A 20 7.67 -0.15 16.21
N PHE A 21 7.77 1.18 16.27
CA PHE A 21 8.29 1.89 17.45
C PHE A 21 7.24 2.09 18.56
N TYR A 22 5.96 2.18 18.19
CA TYR A 22 4.84 2.40 19.10
C TYR A 22 3.79 1.28 18.95
N PRO A 23 4.12 0.05 19.37
CA PRO A 23 3.24 -1.10 19.21
C PRO A 23 1.94 -0.92 19.98
N ALA A 24 0.88 -1.55 19.47
CA ALA A 24 -0.43 -1.51 20.11
C ALA A 24 -0.39 -2.21 21.47
N GLN A 25 -0.62 -1.45 22.54
CA GLN A 25 -0.61 -1.95 23.92
C GLN A 25 -1.93 -2.58 24.37
N THR A 26 -3.00 -2.39 23.58
CA THR A 26 -4.34 -2.91 23.89
C THR A 26 -4.98 -3.54 22.66
N PRO A 27 -5.90 -4.52 22.84
CA PRO A 27 -6.61 -5.14 21.71
C PRO A 27 -7.38 -4.13 20.84
N ALA A 28 -7.97 -3.11 21.48
CA ALA A 28 -8.67 -2.04 20.78
C ALA A 28 -7.71 -1.25 19.86
N LYS A 29 -6.54 -0.84 20.37
CA LYS A 29 -5.52 -0.15 19.56
C LYS A 29 -4.99 -1.04 18.46
N TYR A 30 -4.83 -2.33 18.73
CA TYR A 30 -4.34 -3.30 17.76
C TYR A 30 -5.30 -3.40 16.55
N LEU A 31 -6.61 -3.45 16.81
CA LEU A 31 -7.63 -3.40 15.77
C LEU A 31 -7.65 -2.05 15.04
N THR A 32 -7.52 -0.93 15.75
CA THR A 32 -7.44 0.41 15.13
C THR A 32 -6.25 0.51 14.17
N TYR A 33 -5.08 0.03 14.55
CA TYR A 33 -3.90 0.02 13.70
C TYR A 33 -4.11 -0.85 12.46
N GLY A 34 -4.74 -2.01 12.61
CA GLY A 34 -5.13 -2.85 11.48
C GLY A 34 -6.10 -2.17 10.51
N ILE A 35 -7.09 -1.43 11.03
CA ILE A 35 -8.02 -0.65 10.21
C ILE A 35 -7.28 0.44 9.44
N ILE A 36 -6.35 1.16 10.09
CA ILE A 36 -5.53 2.19 9.44
C ILE A 36 -4.74 1.57 8.27
N LEU A 37 -4.06 0.45 8.49
CA LEU A 37 -3.30 -0.24 7.42
C LEU A 37 -4.20 -0.71 6.28
N ALA A 38 -5.39 -1.23 6.59
CA ALA A 38 -6.35 -1.64 5.58
C ALA A 38 -6.84 -0.44 4.75
N CYS A 39 -7.12 0.70 5.38
CA CYS A 39 -7.49 1.94 4.69
C CYS A 39 -6.37 2.43 3.77
N GLU A 40 -5.11 2.41 4.24
CA GLU A 40 -3.94 2.77 3.44
C GLU A 40 -3.75 1.83 2.25
N CYS A 41 -3.98 0.54 2.44
CA CYS A 41 -3.92 -0.45 1.36
C CYS A 41 -4.97 -0.18 0.29
N VAL A 42 -6.22 0.09 0.67
CA VAL A 42 -7.29 0.45 -0.28
C VAL A 42 -6.98 1.76 -1.00
N PHE A 43 -6.43 2.75 -0.30
CA PHE A 43 -6.00 4.01 -0.91
C PHE A 43 -4.91 3.80 -1.97
N LEU A 44 -3.89 3.01 -1.63
CA LEU A 44 -2.80 2.65 -2.54
C LEU A 44 -3.33 1.89 -3.76
N PHE A 45 -4.22 0.92 -3.54
CA PHE A 45 -4.86 0.14 -4.60
C PHE A 45 -5.60 1.04 -5.58
N LYS A 46 -6.45 1.94 -5.07
CA LYS A 46 -7.20 2.90 -5.89
C LYS A 46 -6.25 3.75 -6.74
N TYR A 47 -5.18 4.27 -6.16
CA TYR A 47 -4.18 5.07 -6.89
C TYR A 47 -3.53 4.27 -8.04
N VAL A 48 -3.08 3.04 -7.76
CA VAL A 48 -2.47 2.14 -8.74
C VAL A 48 -3.46 1.79 -9.86
N LEU A 49 -4.71 1.49 -9.50
CA LEU A 49 -5.78 1.17 -10.45
C LEU A 49 -6.06 2.33 -11.41
N PHE A 50 -6.19 3.56 -10.91
CA PHE A 50 -6.40 4.72 -11.76
C PHE A 50 -5.21 4.98 -12.69
N LYS A 51 -3.98 4.81 -12.21
CA LYS A 51 -2.78 4.92 -13.05
C LYS A 51 -2.76 3.85 -14.14
N PHE A 52 -3.10 2.62 -13.79
CA PHE A 52 -3.20 1.51 -14.73
C PHE A 52 -4.25 1.78 -15.81
N LEU A 53 -5.45 2.16 -15.40
CA LEU A 53 -6.55 2.47 -16.32
C LEU A 53 -6.22 3.64 -17.24
N ALA A 54 -5.63 4.71 -16.72
CA ALA A 54 -5.24 5.87 -17.50
C ALA A 54 -4.18 5.56 -18.57
N ALA A 55 -3.26 4.64 -18.29
CA ALA A 55 -2.28 4.21 -19.29
C ALA A 55 -2.83 3.17 -20.26
N HIS A 56 -3.75 2.31 -19.81
CA HIS A 56 -4.46 1.37 -20.67
C HIS A 56 -5.29 2.11 -21.73
N LEU A 57 -6.01 3.16 -21.32
CA LEU A 57 -6.79 4.03 -22.22
C LEU A 57 -5.93 4.83 -23.20
N LYS A 58 -4.64 5.03 -22.92
CA LYS A 58 -3.70 5.75 -23.82
C LYS A 58 -2.96 4.83 -24.81
N GLU A 59 -3.29 3.53 -24.84
CA GLU A 59 -2.70 2.54 -25.75
C GLU A 59 -1.16 2.57 -25.77
N GLN A 60 -0.50 2.76 -24.62
CA GLN A 60 0.97 2.75 -24.53
C GLN A 60 1.48 1.38 -24.04
N PRO A 61 1.74 0.40 -24.94
CA PRO A 61 2.14 -0.96 -24.56
C PRO A 61 3.50 -1.03 -23.86
N GLN A 62 4.38 -0.04 -24.09
CA GLN A 62 5.72 0.01 -23.50
C GLN A 62 5.70 0.22 -21.96
N ILE A 63 4.59 0.72 -21.38
CA ILE A 63 4.47 0.99 -19.94
C ILE A 63 3.99 -0.24 -19.15
N LYS A 64 3.55 -1.33 -19.81
CA LYS A 64 3.02 -2.54 -19.14
C LYS A 64 3.98 -3.15 -18.10
N ARG A 65 5.29 -3.16 -18.36
CA ARG A 65 6.30 -3.69 -17.42
C ARG A 65 6.52 -2.77 -16.20
N GLN A 66 6.35 -1.47 -16.37
CA GLN A 66 6.43 -0.49 -15.28
C GLN A 66 5.19 -0.57 -14.38
N PHE A 67 4.05 -1.08 -14.88
CA PHE A 67 2.84 -1.31 -14.08
C PHE A 67 2.95 -2.44 -13.08
N ALA A 68 3.65 -3.54 -13.41
CA ALA A 68 3.87 -4.61 -12.45
C ALA A 68 4.59 -4.11 -11.18
N TRP A 69 5.51 -3.16 -11.34
CA TRP A 69 6.22 -2.52 -10.23
C TRP A 69 5.31 -1.63 -9.37
N LEU A 70 4.24 -1.05 -9.94
CA LEU A 70 3.28 -0.24 -9.20
C LEU A 70 2.42 -1.09 -8.24
N PHE A 71 2.24 -2.38 -8.53
CA PHE A 71 1.54 -3.32 -7.65
C PHE A 71 2.43 -3.88 -6.53
N LEU A 72 3.76 -3.80 -6.66
CA LEU A 72 4.69 -4.34 -5.65
C LEU A 72 4.44 -3.80 -4.23
N PRO A 73 4.31 -2.48 -3.98
CA PRO A 73 4.06 -1.98 -2.64
C PRO A 73 2.69 -2.41 -2.10
N LEU A 74 1.71 -2.64 -2.96
CA LEU A 74 0.40 -3.15 -2.57
C LEU A 74 0.49 -4.59 -2.05
N VAL A 75 1.23 -5.44 -2.77
CA VAL A 75 1.44 -6.84 -2.37
C VAL A 75 2.21 -6.90 -1.04
N ILE A 76 3.26 -6.08 -0.91
CA ILE A 76 4.06 -5.98 0.33
C ILE A 76 3.17 -5.55 1.50
N LEU A 77 2.37 -4.49 1.33
CA LEU A 77 1.50 -3.97 2.38
C LEU A 77 0.40 -4.97 2.75
N THR A 78 -0.17 -5.67 1.77
CA THR A 78 -1.17 -6.72 2.02
C THR A 78 -0.55 -7.88 2.79
N GLY A 79 0.64 -8.34 2.40
CA GLY A 79 1.38 -9.37 3.13
C GLY A 79 1.72 -8.94 4.55
N TYR A 80 2.11 -7.68 4.75
CA TYR A 80 2.35 -7.11 6.07
C TYR A 80 1.08 -7.10 6.93
N ILE A 81 -0.09 -6.75 6.39
CA ILE A 81 -1.36 -6.79 7.11
C ILE A 81 -1.68 -8.23 7.56
N CYS A 82 -1.50 -9.21 6.67
CA CYS A 82 -1.71 -10.62 7.03
C CYS A 82 -0.77 -11.06 8.16
N HIS A 83 0.52 -10.75 8.07
CA HIS A 83 1.48 -11.02 9.15
C HIS A 83 1.11 -10.27 10.44
N TYR A 84 0.71 -9.00 10.34
CA TYR A 84 0.31 -8.18 11.48
C TYR A 84 -0.83 -8.85 12.27
N PHE A 85 -1.81 -9.44 11.58
CA PHE A 85 -2.92 -10.21 12.16
C PHE A 85 -2.61 -11.68 12.50
N GLY A 86 -1.39 -12.16 12.30
CA GLY A 86 -0.97 -13.53 12.63
C GLY A 86 -1.47 -14.60 11.66
N LEU A 87 -1.77 -14.25 10.40
CA LEU A 87 -2.17 -15.20 9.35
C LEU A 87 -1.00 -16.05 8.81
N PHE A 88 0.25 -15.74 9.18
CA PHE A 88 1.48 -16.42 8.77
C PHE A 88 2.52 -16.40 9.89
#